data_AF-A0A0N0AMR3-F1
#
_entry.id   AF-A0A0N0AMR3-F1
#
_cell.length_a   1.000
_cell.length_b   1.000
_cell.length_c   1.000
_cell.angle_alpha   90.00
_cell.angle_beta   90.00
_cell.angle_gamma   90.00
#
_symmetry.space_group_name_H-M   'P 1'
#
loop_
_entity.id
_entity.type
_entity.pdbx_description
1 polymer ?
#
loop_
_entity_poly.entity_id
_entity_poly.type
_entity_poly.pdbx_seq_one_letter_code
_entity_poly.pdbx_strand_id
1 'polypeptide(L)'
;MALAMGAFVMVLMVTMALFLVLAAGSASRLPGPDRPRPFPEEHDAAPRQGLDAAEEELRLRYARGEVDREEFLQRKIDLER
;
A
#
# COMPACT_ATOMS: atom_id res chain seq x y z
N MET A 1 20.56 9.28 -37.43
CA MET A 1 19.56 8.32 -36.88
C MET A 1 20.13 7.41 -35.81
N ALA A 2 21.29 6.77 -36.00
CA ALA A 2 21.90 5.86 -35.00
C ALA A 2 22.15 6.50 -33.62
N LEU A 3 22.64 7.74 -33.56
CA LEU A 3 22.83 8.47 -32.29
C LEU A 3 21.52 8.74 -31.54
N ALA A 4 20.44 9.10 -32.27
CA ALA A 4 19.13 9.34 -31.67
C ALA A 4 18.51 8.04 -31.12
N MET A 5 18.72 6.93 -31.82
CA MET A 5 18.28 5.60 -31.38
C MET A 5 19.09 5.13 -30.16
N GLY A 6 20.40 5.39 -30.12
CA GLY A 6 21.23 5.12 -28.94
C GLY A 6 20.83 5.95 -27.71
N ALA A 7 20.56 7.24 -27.89
CA ALA A 7 20.07 8.11 -26.82
C ALA A 7 18.70 7.64 -26.30
N PHE A 8 17.80 7.23 -27.20
CA PHE A 8 16.50 6.67 -26.81
C PHE A 8 16.62 5.40 -25.96
N VAL A 9 17.47 4.45 -26.39
CA VAL A 9 17.72 3.21 -25.63
C VAL A 9 18.36 3.52 -24.27
N MET A 10 19.28 4.47 -24.20
CA MET A 10 19.90 4.89 -22.94
C MET A 10 18.84 5.46 -21.98
N VAL A 11 17.97 6.35 -22.46
CA VAL A 11 16.89 6.92 -21.65
C VAL A 11 15.94 5.83 -21.16
N LEU A 12 15.55 4.90 -22.04
CA LEU A 12 14.69 3.76 -21.68
C LEU A 12 15.31 2.87 -20.60
N MET A 13 16.61 2.57 -20.70
CA MET A 13 17.32 1.78 -19.70
C MET A 13 17.38 2.49 -18.35
N VAL A 14 17.66 3.80 -18.35
CA VAL A 14 17.72 4.60 -17.12
C VAL A 14 16.36 4.69 -16.45
N THR A 15 15.28 4.96 -17.20
CA THR A 15 13.93 5.03 -16.65
C THR A 15 13.47 3.68 -16.11
N MET A 16 13.76 2.58 -16.82
CA MET A 16 13.45 1.22 -16.36
C MET A 16 14.23 0.86 -15.08
N ALA A 17 15.51 1.20 -15.00
CA ALA A 17 16.32 0.98 -13.81
C ALA A 17 15.80 1.79 -12.61
N LEU A 18 15.45 3.06 -12.81
CA LEU A 18 14.84 3.91 -11.77
C LEU A 18 13.51 3.32 -11.29
N PHE A 19 12.65 2.87 -12.21
CA PHE A 19 11.40 2.21 -11.87
C PHE A 19 11.63 0.95 -11.03
N LEU A 20 12.59 0.10 -11.40
CA LEU A 20 12.94 -1.11 -10.66
C LEU A 20 13.46 -0.80 -9.25
N VAL A 21 14.31 0.22 -9.09
CA VAL A 21 14.80 0.65 -7.77
C VAL A 21 13.67 1.15 -6.90
N LEU A 22 12.75 1.94 -7.46
CA LEU A 22 11.58 2.43 -6.73
C LEU A 22 10.61 1.29 -6.35
N ALA A 23 10.39 0.33 -7.25
CA ALA A 23 9.57 -0.85 -7.01
C ALA A 23 10.19 -1.81 -5.98
N ALA A 24 11.50 -2.01 -6.00
CA ALA A 24 12.21 -2.81 -4.99
C ALA A 24 12.22 -2.10 -3.62
N GLY A 25 12.35 -0.78 -3.61
CA GLY A 25 12.27 0.06 -2.41
C GLY A 25 10.87 0.11 -1.78
N SER A 26 9.80 -0.10 -2.55
CA SER A 26 8.45 -0.24 -2.02
C SER A 26 8.15 -1.66 -1.54
N ALA A 27 8.67 -2.70 -2.20
CA ALA A 27 8.54 -4.09 -1.77
C ALA A 27 9.32 -4.40 -0.48
N SER A 28 10.42 -3.69 -0.22
CA SER A 28 11.24 -3.84 0.99
C SER A 28 10.68 -3.11 2.22
N ARG A 29 9.59 -2.35 2.07
CA ARG A 29 8.80 -1.82 3.20
C ARG A 29 7.62 -2.73 3.55
N LEU A 30 7.75 -4.03 3.39
CA LEU A 30 6.96 -4.95 4.21
C LEU A 30 7.59 -4.94 5.62
N PRO A 31 6.91 -4.41 6.65
CA PRO A 31 7.24 -4.79 8.01
C PRO A 31 7.04 -6.30 8.10
N GLY A 32 8.09 -7.04 8.44
CA GLY A 32 7.98 -8.48 8.67
C GLY A 32 6.87 -8.80 9.68
N PRO A 33 6.17 -9.94 9.54
CA PRO A 33 5.09 -10.32 10.44
C PRO A 33 5.68 -10.81 11.76
N ASP A 34 6.15 -9.90 12.61
CA ASP A 34 6.62 -10.22 13.96
C ASP A 34 6.26 -9.11 14.95
N ARG A 35 5.02 -9.19 15.46
CA ARG A 35 4.73 -9.35 16.90
C ARG A 35 3.22 -9.28 17.15
N PRO A 36 2.61 -10.28 17.81
CA PRO A 36 1.31 -10.09 18.44
C PRO A 36 1.49 -9.10 19.59
N ARG A 37 0.96 -7.89 19.43
CA ARG A 37 0.80 -6.97 20.57
C ARG A 37 -0.33 -7.53 21.45
N PRO A 38 -0.12 -7.68 22.77
CA PRO A 38 -1.22 -7.99 23.68
C PRO A 38 -2.15 -6.78 23.69
N PHE A 39 -3.43 -7.00 23.38
CA PHE A 39 -4.51 -6.04 23.58
C PHE A 39 -4.51 -5.54 25.03
N PRO A 40 -4.59 -4.23 25.28
CA PRO A 40 -5.34 -3.72 26.40
C PRO A 40 -6.78 -3.53 25.93
N GLU A 41 -7.67 -4.42 26.37
CA GLU A 41 -9.06 -4.04 26.58
C GLU A 41 -9.07 -2.83 27.51
N GLU A 42 -9.69 -1.71 27.12
CA GLU A 42 -10.35 -0.81 28.07
C GLU A 42 -11.29 0.18 27.34
N HIS A 43 -12.55 0.10 27.75
CA HIS A 43 -13.55 1.17 27.90
C HIS A 43 -14.31 1.74 26.69
N ASP A 44 -15.60 1.40 26.68
CA ASP A 44 -16.74 2.29 26.46
C ASP A 44 -16.78 3.15 25.20
N ALA A 45 -17.33 2.58 24.11
CA ALA A 45 -18.25 3.28 23.19
C ALA A 45 -18.86 2.30 22.15
N ALA A 46 -20.14 1.93 22.31
CA ALA A 46 -20.95 1.53 21.14
C ALA A 46 -21.07 2.75 20.19
N PRO A 47 -21.24 2.64 18.85
CA PRO A 47 -21.29 1.49 17.94
C PRO A 47 -20.11 1.50 16.92
N ARG A 48 -18.88 1.81 17.35
CA ARG A 48 -17.71 1.89 16.44
C ARG A 48 -17.12 0.54 16.03
N GLN A 49 -17.47 -0.54 16.73
CA GLN A 49 -16.93 -1.89 16.47
C GLN A 49 -17.19 -2.40 15.04
N GLY A 50 -18.31 -2.01 14.41
CA GLY A 50 -18.59 -2.39 13.01
C GLY A 50 -17.75 -1.64 11.99
N LEU A 51 -17.40 -0.38 12.30
CA LEU A 51 -16.51 0.46 11.50
C LEU A 51 -15.06 -0.01 11.62
N ASP A 52 -14.62 -0.33 12.84
CA ASP A 52 -13.28 -0.88 13.07
C ASP A 52 -13.10 -2.23 12.37
N ALA A 53 -14.10 -3.12 12.41
CA ALA A 53 -14.05 -4.40 11.72
C ALA A 53 -14.02 -4.25 10.19
N ALA A 54 -14.80 -3.32 9.63
CA ALA A 54 -14.81 -3.03 8.20
C ALA A 54 -13.51 -2.36 7.73
N GLU A 55 -12.91 -1.49 8.55
CA GLU A 55 -11.62 -0.89 8.25
C GLU A 55 -10.49 -1.93 8.32
N GLU A 56 -10.54 -2.85 9.28
CA GLU A 56 -9.58 -3.94 9.41
C GLU A 56 -9.64 -4.88 8.20
N GLU A 57 -10.83 -5.24 7.74
CA GLU A 57 -11.01 -6.04 6.53
C GLU A 57 -10.47 -5.30 5.29
N LEU A 58 -10.73 -3.99 5.18
CA LEU A 58 -10.22 -3.17 4.08
C LEU A 58 -8.68 -3.08 4.09
N ARG A 59 -8.07 -2.95 5.27
CA ARG A 59 -6.60 -2.97 5.44
C ARG A 59 -6.00 -4.31 5.06
N LEU A 60 -6.64 -5.42 5.45
CA LEU A 60 -6.20 -6.77 5.09
C LEU A 60 -6.24 -6.99 3.57
N ARG A 61 -7.30 -6.53 2.90
CA ARG A 61 -7.42 -6.61 1.43
C ARG A 61 -6.38 -5.75 0.71
N TYR A 62 -6.11 -4.55 1.20
CA TYR A 62 -5.02 -3.70 0.68
C TYR A 62 -3.65 -4.35 0.87
N ALA A 63 -3.38 -4.93 2.04
CA ALA A 63 -2.13 -5.63 2.32
C ALA A 63 -1.93 -6.87 1.42
N ARG A 64 -3.03 -7.52 1.02
CA ARG A 64 -3.03 -8.64 0.07
C ARG A 64 -2.96 -8.18 -1.40
N GLY A 65 -3.16 -6.89 -1.68
CA GLY A 65 -3.22 -6.34 -3.03
C GLY A 65 -4.54 -6.61 -3.76
N GLU A 66 -5.60 -6.98 -3.05
CA GLU A 66 -6.94 -7.17 -3.62
C GLU A 66 -7.66 -5.82 -3.87
N VAL A 67 -7.16 -4.74 -3.28
CA VAL A 67 -7.71 -3.37 -3.38
C VAL A 67 -6.55 -2.42 -3.68
N ASP A 68 -6.73 -1.55 -4.66
CA ASP A 68 -5.72 -0.55 -5.02
C ASP A 68 -5.74 0.64 -4.05
N ARG A 69 -4.64 1.41 -4.01
CA ARG A 69 -4.46 2.54 -3.10
C ARG A 69 -5.58 3.58 -3.22
N GLU A 70 -6.06 3.84 -4.43
CA GLU A 70 -7.14 4.81 -4.67
C GLU A 70 -8.45 4.32 -4.05
N GLU A 71 -8.78 3.04 -4.21
CA GLU A 71 -9.97 2.43 -3.65
C GLU A 71 -9.89 2.30 -2.12
N PHE A 72 -8.70 2.02 -1.58
CA PHE A 72 -8.46 2.02 -0.13
C PHE A 72 -8.73 3.40 0.49
N LEU A 73 -8.18 4.47 -0.12
CA LEU A 73 -8.37 5.84 0.38
C LEU A 73 -9.83 6.29 0.29
N GLN A 74 -10.51 5.94 -0.80
CA GLN A 74 -11.93 6.26 -1.00
C GLN A 74 -12.80 5.58 0.06
N ARG A 75 -12.63 4.25 0.27
CA ARG A 75 -13.42 3.49 1.24
C ARG A 75 -13.13 3.89 2.69
N LYS A 76 -11.89 4.30 3.00
CA LYS A 76 -11.55 4.83 4.32
C LYS A 76 -12.31 6.14 4.62
N ILE A 77 -12.45 7.03 3.63
CA ILE A 77 -13.21 8.28 3.76
C ILE A 77 -14.71 8.00 3.90
N ASP A 78 -15.22 6.99 3.19
CA ASP A 78 -16.62 6.57 3.28
C ASP A 78 -16.97 6.00 4.66
N LEU A 79 -16.03 5.30 5.30
CA LEU A 79 -16.17 4.80 6.66
C LEU A 79 -16.09 5.91 7.73
N GLU A 80 -15.35 7.00 7.51
CA GLU A 80 -15.21 8.08 8.50
C GLU A 80 -16.43 9.01 8.62
N ARG A 81 -17.50 8.78 7.85
CA ARG A 81 -18.68 9.66 7.74
C ARG A 81 -19.90 9.17 8.50
#